data_AF-A0A2E7DLD8-F1
#
_entry.id   AF-A0A2E7DLD8-F1
#
_cell.length_a   1.000
_cell.length_b   1.000
_cell.length_c   1.000
_cell.angle_alpha   90.00
_cell.angle_beta   90.00
_cell.angle_gamma   90.00
#
_symmetry.space_group_name_H-M   'P 1'
#
loop_
_entity.id
_entity.type
_entity.pdbx_description
1 polymer ?
#
loop_
_entity_poly.entity_id
_entity_poly.type
_entity_poly.pdbx_seq_one_letter_code
_entity_poly.pdbx_strand_id
1 'polypeptide(L)'
;MGFDDPHGQIFWEIVRLKDVLKPKWFLFENVPMKQEYQDVINKYLGVEPIEINSNLVSAQNRRRLYWTNIPYHGPPKDKGIMLKDILEDGYVDRWKGGNLKTYFEKHRRQLVFSKDQMCHVGDADLNGHDCLKRVYHQNGKAPALTSNGGGNREPKVYTGGMSWRKLTPLETERLQTLRDGYTEGVSNTQRYKICGNGFTVDVIAHILKGLI
;
A
#
# COMPACT_ATOMS: atom_id res chain seq x y z
N MET A 1 -20.76 0.56 0.84
CA MET A 1 -19.66 0.12 1.72
C MET A 1 -20.20 -0.07 3.13
N GLY A 2 -20.36 -1.33 3.51
CA GLY A 2 -20.99 -1.78 4.74
C GLY A 2 -21.42 -3.24 4.58
N PHE A 3 -21.92 -3.87 5.64
CA PHE A 3 -22.33 -5.28 5.58
C PHE A 3 -23.59 -5.53 4.72
N ASP A 4 -24.32 -4.46 4.38
CA ASP A 4 -25.48 -4.49 3.48
C ASP A 4 -25.12 -4.31 2.00
N ASP A 5 -23.86 -3.96 1.71
CA ASP A 5 -23.32 -3.90 0.35
C ASP A 5 -23.10 -5.33 -0.18
N PRO A 6 -23.49 -5.68 -1.43
CA PRO A 6 -23.24 -7.00 -2.00
C PRO A 6 -21.80 -7.50 -1.84
N HIS A 7 -20.81 -6.59 -1.87
CA HIS A 7 -19.41 -6.93 -1.64
C HIS A 7 -19.05 -7.15 -0.16
N GLY A 8 -19.79 -6.53 0.76
CA GLY A 8 -19.66 -6.74 2.21
C GLY A 8 -20.23 -8.08 2.67
N GLN A 9 -21.08 -8.71 1.87
CA GLN A 9 -21.67 -10.02 2.20
C GLN A 9 -20.65 -11.16 2.22
N ILE A 10 -19.51 -11.01 1.51
CA ILE A 10 -18.42 -12.00 1.52
C ILE A 10 -17.90 -12.24 2.94
N PHE A 11 -17.97 -11.22 3.82
CA PHE A 11 -17.60 -11.38 5.22
C PHE A 11 -18.45 -12.47 5.92
N TRP A 12 -19.75 -12.48 5.66
CA TRP A 12 -20.66 -13.46 6.28
C TRP A 12 -20.36 -14.89 5.80
N GLU A 13 -19.93 -15.06 4.55
CA GLU A 13 -19.43 -16.35 4.05
C GLU A 13 -18.14 -16.79 4.75
N ILE A 14 -17.22 -15.86 5.05
CA ILE A 14 -16.01 -16.17 5.82
C ILE A 14 -16.37 -16.63 7.24
N VAL A 15 -17.33 -15.95 7.90
CA VAL A 15 -17.81 -16.34 9.22
C VAL A 15 -18.45 -17.74 9.17
N ARG A 16 -19.34 -17.99 8.19
CA ARG A 16 -19.95 -19.30 7.97
C ARG A 16 -18.89 -20.40 7.77
N LEU A 17 -17.87 -20.14 6.95
CA LEU A 17 -16.79 -21.08 6.70
C LEU A 17 -15.92 -21.32 7.94
N LYS A 18 -15.60 -20.28 8.71
CA LYS A 18 -14.87 -20.42 9.98
C LYS A 18 -15.61 -21.31 10.96
N ASP A 19 -16.93 -21.16 11.08
CA ASP A 19 -17.75 -21.92 12.04
C ASP A 19 -17.98 -23.37 11.60
N VAL A 20 -18.08 -23.62 10.30
CA VAL A 20 -18.21 -24.98 9.73
C VAL A 20 -16.88 -25.71 9.75
N LEU A 21 -15.81 -25.09 9.24
CA LEU A 21 -14.49 -25.73 9.09
C LEU A 21 -13.70 -25.76 10.39
N LYS A 22 -14.00 -24.87 11.34
CA LYS A 22 -13.32 -24.75 12.65
C LYS A 22 -11.80 -24.80 12.52
N PRO A 23 -11.19 -23.93 11.69
CA PRO A 23 -9.77 -24.02 11.42
C PRO A 23 -8.97 -23.77 12.70
N LYS A 24 -7.86 -24.50 12.86
CA LYS A 24 -6.92 -24.28 13.99
C LYS A 24 -6.46 -22.82 14.04
N TRP A 25 -6.19 -22.25 12.86
CA TRP A 25 -5.71 -20.88 12.68
C TRP A 25 -6.49 -20.18 11.58
N PHE A 26 -6.78 -18.90 11.76
CA PHE A 26 -7.35 -18.05 10.72
C PHE A 26 -6.64 -16.71 10.66
N LEU A 27 -6.67 -16.06 9.49
CA LEU A 27 -6.20 -14.71 9.28
C LEU A 27 -7.18 -13.99 8.35
N PHE A 28 -7.70 -12.86 8.79
CA PHE A 28 -8.57 -11.99 8.02
C PHE A 28 -7.98 -10.59 8.00
N GLU A 29 -7.88 -9.98 6.82
CA GLU A 29 -7.31 -8.65 6.61
C GLU A 29 -8.37 -7.70 6.07
N ASN A 30 -8.31 -6.44 6.51
CA ASN A 30 -9.06 -5.38 5.87
C ASN A 30 -8.42 -4.00 6.07
N VAL A 31 -8.94 -3.01 5.34
CA VAL A 31 -8.53 -1.61 5.48
C VAL A 31 -8.95 -1.03 6.85
N PRO A 32 -8.21 -0.04 7.39
CA PRO A 32 -8.69 0.73 8.52
C PRO A 32 -10.05 1.36 8.23
N MET A 33 -10.97 1.22 9.17
CA MET A 33 -12.37 1.65 9.05
C MET A 33 -12.89 2.17 10.38
N LYS A 34 -14.12 2.69 10.40
CA LYS A 34 -14.76 3.18 11.64
C LYS A 34 -14.88 2.07 12.68
N GLN A 35 -14.80 2.44 13.96
CA GLN A 35 -14.87 1.51 15.08
C GLN A 35 -16.14 0.64 15.04
N GLU A 36 -17.30 1.21 14.71
CA GLU A 36 -18.58 0.50 14.59
C GLU A 36 -18.52 -0.74 13.67
N TYR A 37 -17.76 -0.69 12.58
CA TYR A 37 -17.59 -1.82 11.68
C TYR A 37 -16.56 -2.83 12.22
N GLN A 38 -15.50 -2.34 12.88
CA GLN A 38 -14.53 -3.20 13.55
C GLN A 38 -15.19 -4.01 14.66
N ASP A 39 -16.07 -3.40 15.46
CA ASP A 39 -16.78 -4.06 16.56
C ASP A 39 -17.66 -5.21 16.07
N VAL A 40 -18.30 -5.05 14.90
CA VAL A 40 -19.02 -6.14 14.24
C VAL A 40 -18.07 -7.27 13.86
N ILE A 41 -16.94 -6.96 13.22
CA ILE A 41 -15.94 -7.99 12.84
C ILE A 41 -15.40 -8.70 14.09
N ASN A 42 -15.07 -7.95 15.14
CA ASN A 42 -14.57 -8.47 16.43
C ASN A 42 -15.57 -9.46 17.03
N LYS A 43 -16.86 -9.11 17.03
CA LYS A 43 -17.93 -9.96 17.56
C LYS A 43 -17.99 -11.31 16.86
N TYR A 44 -17.88 -11.36 15.54
CA TYR A 44 -18.03 -12.61 14.77
C TYR A 44 -16.74 -13.42 14.63
N LEU A 45 -15.57 -12.74 14.57
CA LEU A 45 -14.28 -13.43 14.53
C LEU A 45 -13.78 -13.82 15.92
N GLY A 46 -14.25 -13.17 16.98
CA GLY A 46 -13.92 -13.45 18.37
C GLY A 46 -12.57 -12.91 18.83
N VAL A 47 -11.97 -11.99 18.07
CA VAL A 47 -10.66 -11.39 18.34
C VAL A 47 -10.67 -9.92 17.91
N GLU A 48 -9.78 -9.11 18.49
CA GLU A 48 -9.53 -7.73 18.04
C GLU A 48 -8.45 -7.69 16.94
N PRO A 49 -8.45 -6.66 16.06
CA PRO A 49 -7.45 -6.57 15.02
C PRO A 49 -6.10 -6.11 15.55
N ILE A 50 -5.05 -6.61 14.92
CA ILE A 50 -3.71 -6.03 14.97
C ILE A 50 -3.59 -5.03 13.83
N GLU A 51 -3.20 -3.80 14.13
CA GLU A 51 -2.87 -2.83 13.08
C GLU A 51 -1.38 -2.85 12.75
N ILE A 52 -1.05 -3.00 11.46
CA ILE A 52 0.33 -2.94 10.97
C ILE A 52 0.40 -1.96 9.80
N ASN A 53 1.38 -1.05 9.84
CA ASN A 53 1.76 -0.26 8.67
C ASN A 53 2.89 -0.97 7.92
N SER A 54 2.68 -1.20 6.63
CA SER A 54 3.67 -1.84 5.74
C SER A 54 4.96 -1.03 5.61
N ASN A 55 5.00 0.23 6.07
CA ASN A 55 6.19 1.07 6.00
C ASN A 55 7.36 0.51 6.82
N LEU A 56 7.09 -0.39 7.78
CA LEU A 56 8.12 -1.10 8.53
C LEU A 56 8.91 -2.07 7.65
N VAL A 57 8.30 -2.64 6.61
CA VAL A 57 8.95 -3.68 5.78
C VAL A 57 9.03 -3.33 4.30
N SER A 58 8.49 -2.19 3.90
CA SER A 58 8.40 -1.72 2.52
C SER A 58 8.58 -0.20 2.44
N ALA A 59 8.76 0.29 1.21
CA ALA A 59 8.76 1.71 0.86
C ALA A 59 7.35 2.34 0.84
N GLN A 60 6.33 1.70 1.42
CA GLN A 60 4.93 2.12 1.32
C GLN A 60 4.26 2.36 2.67
N ASN A 61 3.48 3.45 2.78
CA ASN A 61 2.49 3.59 3.84
C ASN A 61 1.18 2.90 3.48
N ARG A 62 1.00 1.69 4.01
CA ARG A 62 -0.21 0.87 3.86
C ARG A 62 -0.55 0.29 5.22
N ARG A 63 -1.41 1.00 5.95
CA ARG A 63 -2.03 0.55 7.21
C ARG A 63 -3.12 -0.47 6.90
N ARG A 64 -3.11 -1.58 7.63
CA ARG A 64 -4.10 -2.66 7.54
C ARG A 64 -4.39 -3.25 8.91
N LEU A 65 -5.62 -3.72 9.06
CA LEU A 65 -6.12 -4.40 10.24
C LEU A 65 -6.13 -5.91 9.97
N TYR A 66 -5.59 -6.68 10.90
CA TYR A 66 -5.46 -8.13 10.81
C TYR A 66 -6.15 -8.80 11.99
N TRP A 67 -7.23 -9.52 11.74
CA TRP A 67 -7.91 -10.36 12.73
C TRP A 67 -7.39 -11.78 12.63
N THR A 68 -6.80 -12.29 13.71
CA THR A 68 -6.22 -13.63 13.72
C THR A 68 -6.13 -14.17 15.13
N ASN A 69 -6.18 -15.50 15.25
CA ASN A 69 -5.82 -16.21 16.48
C ASN A 69 -4.38 -16.76 16.47
N ILE A 70 -3.59 -16.47 15.43
CA ILE A 70 -2.18 -16.85 15.36
C ILE A 70 -1.40 -16.06 16.43
N PRO A 71 -0.53 -16.71 17.23
CA PRO A 71 0.31 -16.03 18.20
C PRO A 71 1.08 -14.87 17.57
N TYR A 72 0.98 -13.69 18.17
CA TYR A 72 1.62 -12.49 17.65
C TYR A 72 2.60 -11.89 18.65
N HIS A 73 3.86 -11.76 18.22
CA HIS A 73 4.97 -11.33 19.08
C HIS A 73 5.38 -9.86 18.83
N GLY A 74 4.43 -9.03 18.40
CA GLY A 74 4.65 -7.62 18.10
C GLY A 74 5.00 -7.34 16.63
N PRO A 75 5.11 -6.06 16.26
CA PRO A 75 5.30 -5.65 14.87
C PRO A 75 6.66 -6.07 14.29
N PRO A 76 6.76 -6.20 12.96
CA PRO A 76 8.05 -6.42 12.32
C PRO A 76 9.00 -5.26 12.59
N LYS A 77 10.31 -5.55 12.67
CA LYS A 77 11.33 -4.51 12.77
C LYS A 77 11.33 -3.64 11.52
N ASP A 78 11.53 -2.33 11.71
CA ASP A 78 11.67 -1.40 10.59
C ASP A 78 12.94 -1.72 9.77
N LYS A 79 12.76 -2.03 8.48
CA LYS A 79 13.82 -2.29 7.52
C LYS A 79 14.41 -1.01 6.92
N GLY A 80 13.78 0.15 7.13
CA GLY A 80 14.28 1.44 6.64
C GLY A 80 14.17 1.64 5.13
N ILE A 81 13.41 0.81 4.42
CA ILE A 81 13.32 0.81 2.94
C ILE A 81 12.56 2.04 2.45
N MET A 82 13.15 2.84 1.57
CA MET A 82 12.56 4.04 0.97
C MET A 82 12.27 3.81 -0.53
N LEU A 83 11.60 4.78 -1.18
CA LEU A 83 11.30 4.69 -2.61
C LEU A 83 12.57 4.41 -3.43
N LYS A 84 13.66 5.15 -3.19
CA LYS A 84 14.95 4.99 -3.88
C LYS A 84 15.49 3.55 -3.90
N ASP A 85 15.14 2.74 -2.90
CA ASP A 85 15.67 1.38 -2.75
C ASP A 85 14.89 0.36 -3.60
N ILE A 86 13.74 0.75 -4.15
CA ILE A 86 12.89 -0.11 -4.97
C ILE A 86 12.76 0.36 -6.42
N LEU A 87 13.22 1.57 -6.76
CA LEU A 87 13.09 2.12 -8.10
C LEU A 87 13.97 1.36 -9.10
N GLU A 88 13.51 1.29 -10.34
CA GLU A 88 14.31 0.82 -11.47
C GLU A 88 15.29 1.91 -11.94
N ASP A 89 16.53 1.47 -12.16
CA ASP A 89 17.54 2.29 -12.81
C ASP A 89 17.24 2.45 -14.30
N GLY A 90 17.56 3.63 -14.85
CA GLY A 90 17.50 3.86 -16.29
C GLY A 90 16.10 3.97 -16.90
N TYR A 91 15.02 3.93 -16.11
CA TYR A 91 13.66 4.10 -16.65
C TYR A 91 13.44 5.51 -17.23
N VAL A 92 13.15 5.58 -18.54
CA VAL A 92 13.20 6.84 -19.30
C VAL A 92 11.86 7.54 -19.50
N ASP A 93 10.72 6.87 -19.34
CA ASP A 93 9.40 7.49 -19.52
C ASP A 93 9.12 8.52 -18.42
N ARG A 94 9.33 9.78 -18.78
CA ARG A 94 9.27 10.92 -17.89
C ARG A 94 8.28 11.95 -18.42
N TRP A 95 7.48 12.46 -17.51
CA TRP A 95 6.52 13.52 -17.80
C TRP A 95 7.07 14.84 -17.27
N LYS A 96 6.91 15.89 -18.06
CA LYS A 96 7.19 17.28 -17.66
C LYS A 96 5.86 17.99 -17.45
N GLY A 97 5.73 18.73 -16.36
CA GLY A 97 4.50 19.47 -16.04
C GLY A 97 4.07 19.30 -14.58
N GLY A 98 3.12 20.11 -14.15
CA GLY A 98 2.75 20.25 -12.74
C GLY A 98 3.53 21.35 -12.02
N ASN A 99 3.21 21.59 -10.76
CA ASN A 99 3.80 22.67 -9.98
C ASN A 99 5.05 22.25 -9.19
N LEU A 100 5.82 21.28 -9.70
CA LEU A 100 7.12 20.90 -9.13
C LEU A 100 8.09 22.08 -9.10
N LYS A 101 7.91 23.02 -10.04
CA LYS A 101 8.64 24.27 -10.18
C LYS A 101 8.63 25.11 -8.89
N THR A 102 7.48 25.23 -8.22
CA THR A 102 7.38 26.00 -6.96
C THR A 102 8.19 25.39 -5.80
N TYR A 103 8.44 24.07 -5.82
CA TYR A 103 9.22 23.40 -4.78
C TYR A 103 10.73 23.68 -4.90
N PHE A 104 11.26 23.72 -6.13
CA PHE A 104 12.71 23.85 -6.37
C PHE A 104 13.17 25.27 -6.77
N GLU A 105 12.32 26.10 -7.39
CA GLU A 105 12.69 27.48 -7.77
C GLU A 105 12.68 28.46 -6.60
N LYS A 106 11.94 28.15 -5.53
CA LYS A 106 12.07 28.86 -4.25
C LYS A 106 13.33 28.34 -3.56
N HIS A 107 14.48 28.87 -3.98
CA HIS A 107 15.81 28.55 -3.46
C HIS A 107 15.80 28.32 -1.93
N ARG A 108 16.23 27.11 -1.51
CA ARG A 108 16.29 26.60 -0.13
C ARG A 108 14.95 26.24 0.53
N ARG A 109 14.39 25.08 0.17
CA ARG A 109 13.51 24.35 1.11
C ARG A 109 14.13 23.00 1.46
N GLN A 110 14.20 22.76 2.77
CA GLN A 110 14.53 21.46 3.35
C GLN A 110 13.46 20.44 2.92
N LEU A 111 13.84 19.20 2.65
CA LEU A 111 12.88 18.13 2.41
C LEU A 111 11.97 18.00 3.63
N VAL A 112 10.66 18.18 3.42
CA VAL A 112 9.66 18.02 4.49
C VAL A 112 9.07 16.62 4.40
N PHE A 113 9.22 15.88 5.50
CA PHE A 113 8.68 14.54 5.64
C PHE A 113 7.43 14.58 6.52
N SER A 114 6.40 13.83 6.15
CA SER A 114 5.25 13.59 7.03
C SER A 114 5.65 12.70 8.21
N LYS A 115 4.76 12.56 9.19
CA LYS A 115 4.92 11.60 10.30
C LYS A 115 5.19 10.17 9.80
N ASP A 116 4.59 9.82 8.67
CA ASP A 116 4.76 8.51 8.02
C ASP A 116 5.90 8.50 6.98
N GLN A 117 6.84 9.44 7.06
CA GLN A 117 8.03 9.51 6.20
C GLN A 117 7.74 9.67 4.70
N MET A 118 6.54 10.12 4.31
CA MET A 118 6.30 10.54 2.92
C MET A 118 6.88 11.93 2.71
N CYS A 119 7.56 12.14 1.58
CA CYS A 119 8.05 13.45 1.20
C CYS A 119 7.32 13.91 -0.06
N HIS A 120 6.25 14.69 0.12
CA HIS A 120 5.50 15.27 -1.00
C HIS A 120 6.25 16.48 -1.56
N VAL A 121 6.56 16.46 -2.87
CA VAL A 121 7.39 17.50 -3.52
C VAL A 121 6.64 18.33 -4.55
N GLY A 122 5.37 18.03 -4.80
CA GLY A 122 4.51 18.82 -5.67
C GLY A 122 3.48 17.97 -6.39
N ASP A 123 2.59 18.66 -7.09
CA ASP A 123 1.47 18.04 -7.80
C ASP A 123 1.72 18.05 -9.31
N ALA A 124 1.49 16.90 -9.94
CA ALA A 124 1.44 16.73 -11.39
C ALA A 124 0.22 17.45 -11.98
N ASP A 125 0.37 17.98 -13.18
CA ASP A 125 -0.72 18.61 -13.94
C ASP A 125 -1.61 17.54 -14.55
N LEU A 126 -2.51 16.99 -13.73
CA LEU A 126 -3.44 15.93 -14.10
C LEU A 126 -4.85 16.29 -13.64
N ASN A 127 -5.85 15.83 -14.39
CA ASN A 127 -7.25 15.93 -13.99
C ASN A 127 -7.61 14.87 -12.94
N GLY A 128 -8.53 15.21 -12.05
CA GLY A 128 -9.04 14.31 -10.99
C GLY A 128 -8.73 14.78 -9.57
N HIS A 129 -8.91 13.88 -8.60
CA HIS A 129 -8.68 14.16 -7.18
C HIS A 129 -7.20 14.43 -6.87
N ASP A 130 -6.95 15.26 -5.84
CA ASP A 130 -5.60 15.66 -5.43
C ASP A 130 -4.66 14.48 -5.16
N CYS A 131 -5.19 13.39 -4.58
CA CYS A 131 -4.39 12.18 -4.32
C CYS A 131 -3.76 11.58 -5.57
N LEU A 132 -4.36 11.79 -6.75
CA LEU A 132 -3.84 11.31 -8.03
C LEU A 132 -2.70 12.18 -8.56
N LYS A 133 -2.61 13.42 -8.10
CA LYS A 133 -1.66 14.41 -8.63
C LYS A 133 -0.34 14.40 -7.87
N ARG A 134 -0.35 13.98 -6.61
CA ARG A 134 0.82 14.04 -5.72
C ARG A 134 2.04 13.29 -6.27
N VAL A 135 3.19 13.97 -6.23
CA VAL A 135 4.51 13.43 -6.58
C VAL A 135 5.39 13.38 -5.33
N TYR A 136 6.05 12.25 -5.12
CA TYR A 136 6.85 11.99 -3.93
C TYR A 136 8.35 11.95 -4.23
N HIS A 137 9.16 12.39 -3.26
CA HIS A 137 10.62 12.30 -3.32
C HIS A 137 11.08 10.86 -3.08
N GLN A 138 12.17 10.45 -3.76
CA GLN A 138 12.73 9.10 -3.65
C GLN A 138 13.26 8.77 -2.25
N ASN A 139 13.65 9.78 -1.47
CA ASN A 139 14.10 9.61 -0.08
C ASN A 139 12.94 9.38 0.92
N GLY A 140 11.69 9.44 0.48
CA GLY A 140 10.52 9.17 1.32
C GLY A 140 9.82 7.87 0.96
N LYS A 141 8.72 7.60 1.67
CA LYS A 141 7.79 6.51 1.40
C LYS A 141 6.75 6.90 0.33
N ALA A 142 6.21 5.92 -0.36
CA ALA A 142 5.06 6.01 -1.24
C ALA A 142 3.73 5.95 -0.45
N PRO A 143 2.62 6.48 -1.01
CA PRO A 143 1.28 6.19 -0.51
C PRO A 143 0.89 4.73 -0.78
N ALA A 144 -0.19 4.27 -0.14
CA ALA A 144 -0.79 2.96 -0.40
C ALA A 144 -1.19 2.81 -1.87
N LEU A 145 -0.84 1.67 -2.48
CA LEU A 145 -1.37 1.28 -3.78
C LEU A 145 -2.87 1.04 -3.66
N THR A 146 -3.62 1.56 -4.61
CA THR A 146 -5.06 1.33 -4.74
C THR A 146 -5.32 0.35 -5.89
N SER A 147 -6.51 -0.22 -5.97
CA SER A 147 -6.91 -1.01 -7.15
C SER A 147 -6.96 -0.12 -8.39
N ASN A 148 -5.90 -0.21 -9.20
CA ASN A 148 -5.70 0.64 -10.37
C ASN A 148 -6.50 0.10 -11.55
N GLY A 149 -7.72 0.63 -11.75
CA GLY A 149 -8.51 0.43 -12.98
C GLY A 149 -8.19 1.44 -14.09
N GLY A 150 -7.09 2.20 -13.97
CA GLY A 150 -6.73 3.32 -14.83
C GLY A 150 -6.76 4.68 -14.11
N GLY A 151 -6.62 5.77 -14.86
CA GLY A 151 -6.83 7.14 -14.36
C GLY A 151 -5.71 7.73 -13.51
N ASN A 152 -4.44 7.38 -13.78
CA ASN A 152 -3.27 7.94 -13.09
C ASN A 152 -3.22 7.65 -11.58
N ARG A 153 -3.74 6.50 -11.15
CA ARG A 153 -3.75 6.08 -9.73
C ARG A 153 -2.42 5.50 -9.25
N GLU A 154 -1.49 5.26 -10.16
CA GLU A 154 -0.14 4.84 -9.82
C GLU A 154 0.56 5.96 -9.02
N PRO A 155 1.25 5.63 -7.91
CA PRO A 155 2.09 6.58 -7.21
C PRO A 155 3.11 7.20 -8.17
N LYS A 156 3.45 8.47 -7.94
CA LYS A 156 4.36 9.22 -8.78
C LYS A 156 5.61 9.56 -8.00
N VAL A 157 6.74 9.41 -8.65
CA VAL A 157 8.04 9.66 -8.08
C VAL A 157 8.78 10.75 -8.86
N TYR A 158 9.44 11.62 -8.12
CA TYR A 158 10.27 12.67 -8.66
C TYR A 158 11.55 12.11 -9.29
N THR A 159 11.93 12.63 -10.46
CA THR A 159 13.08 12.13 -11.25
C THR A 159 14.14 13.19 -11.54
N GLY A 160 14.05 14.36 -10.91
CA GLY A 160 14.96 15.48 -11.16
C GLY A 160 14.37 16.57 -12.06
N GLY A 161 14.91 17.80 -11.94
CA GLY A 161 14.41 18.97 -12.67
C GLY A 161 12.93 19.23 -12.41
N MET A 162 12.15 19.31 -13.50
CA MET A 162 10.68 19.41 -13.48
C MET A 162 10.00 18.10 -13.91
N SER A 163 10.68 16.97 -13.75
CA SER A 163 10.24 15.68 -14.27
C SER A 163 9.81 14.71 -13.18
N TRP A 164 8.74 13.99 -13.47
CA TRP A 164 8.23 12.91 -12.64
C TRP A 164 7.82 11.73 -13.52
N ARG A 165 7.65 10.58 -12.89
CA ARG A 165 7.08 9.40 -13.55
C ARG A 165 6.18 8.64 -12.61
N LYS A 166 5.36 7.77 -13.18
CA LYS A 166 4.63 6.76 -12.41
C LYS A 166 5.59 5.66 -11.99
N LEU A 167 5.26 5.00 -10.88
CA LEU A 167 5.89 3.73 -10.57
C LEU A 167 5.53 2.69 -11.61
N THR A 168 6.49 1.86 -11.98
CA THR A 168 6.33 0.77 -12.95
C THR A 168 5.63 -0.43 -12.30
N PRO A 169 5.16 -1.42 -13.08
CA PRO A 169 4.61 -2.65 -12.52
C PRO A 169 5.59 -3.38 -11.60
N LEU A 170 6.87 -3.44 -11.99
CA LEU A 170 7.93 -4.06 -11.19
C LEU A 170 8.14 -3.34 -9.85
N GLU A 171 8.18 -2.01 -9.87
CA GLU A 171 8.27 -1.21 -8.64
C GLU A 171 7.04 -1.38 -7.74
N THR A 172 5.86 -1.60 -8.33
CA THR A 172 4.66 -1.92 -7.54
C THR A 172 4.67 -3.32 -6.94
N GLU A 173 5.32 -4.30 -7.58
CA GLU A 173 5.60 -5.61 -6.98
C GLU A 173 6.53 -5.45 -5.77
N ARG A 174 7.64 -4.71 -5.94
CA ARG A 174 8.58 -4.40 -4.86
C ARG A 174 7.92 -3.64 -3.70
N LEU A 175 6.97 -2.74 -3.98
CA LEU A 175 6.16 -2.09 -2.93
C LEU A 175 5.33 -3.10 -2.13
N GLN A 176 4.83 -4.17 -2.74
CA GLN A 176 4.14 -5.27 -2.05
C GLN A 176 5.12 -6.32 -1.49
N THR A 177 6.44 -6.07 -1.53
CA THR A 177 7.51 -7.00 -1.13
C THR A 177 7.47 -8.33 -1.89
N LEU A 178 6.91 -8.32 -3.10
CA LEU A 178 6.94 -9.45 -4.02
C LEU A 178 8.33 -9.56 -4.65
N ARG A 179 8.65 -10.77 -5.12
CA ARG A 179 9.85 -10.97 -5.95
C ARG A 179 9.67 -10.25 -7.29
N ASP A 180 10.78 -9.79 -7.84
CA ASP A 180 10.81 -9.21 -9.17
C ASP A 180 10.21 -10.18 -10.20
N GLY A 181 9.28 -9.68 -11.01
CA GLY A 181 8.64 -10.45 -12.07
C GLY A 181 7.51 -11.37 -11.59
N TYR A 182 7.08 -11.28 -10.33
CA TYR A 182 6.04 -12.17 -9.79
C TYR A 182 4.72 -12.14 -10.57
N THR A 183 4.39 -11.00 -11.20
CA THR A 183 3.19 -10.84 -12.04
C THR A 183 3.50 -10.74 -13.54
N GLU A 184 4.66 -11.24 -13.98
CA GLU A 184 4.99 -11.34 -15.41
C GLU A 184 3.98 -12.19 -16.19
N GLY A 185 3.83 -11.90 -17.49
CA GLY A 185 2.83 -12.52 -18.35
C GLY A 185 1.42 -11.90 -18.23
N VAL A 186 1.20 -11.00 -17.29
CA VAL A 186 -0.05 -10.25 -17.12
C VAL A 186 0.10 -8.82 -17.66
N SER A 187 -0.97 -8.26 -18.24
CA SER A 187 -0.93 -6.87 -18.75
C SER A 187 -0.68 -5.85 -17.63
N ASN A 188 0.05 -4.77 -17.92
CA ASN A 188 0.42 -3.76 -16.92
C ASN A 188 -0.78 -3.25 -16.10
N THR A 189 -1.92 -2.99 -16.74
CA THR A 189 -3.15 -2.58 -16.05
C THR A 189 -3.61 -3.60 -15.00
N GLN A 190 -3.58 -4.89 -15.34
CA GLN A 190 -3.96 -5.94 -14.41
C GLN A 190 -2.89 -6.16 -13.33
N ARG A 191 -1.60 -6.05 -13.66
CA ARG A 191 -0.51 -6.11 -12.67
C ARG A 191 -0.71 -5.06 -11.57
N TYR A 192 -0.97 -3.81 -11.95
CA TYR A 192 -1.26 -2.76 -10.97
C TYR A 192 -2.50 -3.06 -10.13
N LYS A 193 -3.57 -3.60 -10.72
CA LYS A 193 -4.78 -3.98 -10.00
C LYS A 193 -4.51 -5.11 -8.98
N ILE A 194 -3.76 -6.12 -9.39
CA ILE A 194 -3.36 -7.26 -8.54
C ILE A 194 -2.50 -6.75 -7.37
N CYS A 195 -1.45 -5.97 -7.63
CA CYS A 195 -0.61 -5.41 -6.57
C CYS A 195 -1.36 -4.45 -5.65
N GLY A 196 -2.32 -3.66 -6.16
CA GLY A 196 -3.15 -2.77 -5.33
C GLY A 196 -4.04 -3.53 -4.34
N ASN A 197 -4.63 -4.63 -4.79
CA ASN A 197 -5.49 -5.51 -3.98
C ASN A 197 -4.73 -6.52 -3.13
N GLY A 198 -3.49 -6.83 -3.49
CA GLY A 198 -2.66 -7.82 -2.79
C GLY A 198 -2.26 -7.41 -1.38
N PHE A 199 -1.63 -8.35 -0.69
CA PHE A 199 -1.01 -8.12 0.61
C PHE A 199 0.47 -7.75 0.44
N THR A 200 0.98 -7.00 1.40
CA THR A 200 2.43 -6.87 1.60
C THR A 200 2.96 -8.20 2.12
N VAL A 201 3.67 -8.96 1.28
CA VAL A 201 4.13 -10.33 1.57
C VAL A 201 4.91 -10.42 2.88
N ASP A 202 5.82 -9.50 3.15
CA ASP A 202 6.64 -9.53 4.36
C ASP A 202 5.84 -9.30 5.64
N VAL A 203 4.72 -8.56 5.58
CA VAL A 203 3.81 -8.41 6.73
C VAL A 203 3.11 -9.74 7.01
N ILE A 204 2.61 -10.40 5.97
CA ILE A 204 1.96 -11.71 6.09
C ILE A 204 2.96 -12.76 6.59
N ALA A 205 4.16 -12.81 6.01
CA ALA A 205 5.21 -13.71 6.44
C ALA A 205 5.58 -13.49 7.92
N HIS A 206 5.60 -12.23 8.39
CA HIS A 206 5.84 -11.91 9.80
C HIS A 206 4.72 -12.43 10.72
N ILE A 207 3.45 -12.23 10.36
CA ILE A 207 2.30 -12.76 11.13
C ILE A 207 2.38 -14.30 11.20
N LEU A 208 2.66 -14.95 10.07
CA LEU A 208 2.72 -16.42 9.98
C LEU A 208 3.89 -17.05 10.74
N LYS A 209 4.89 -16.28 11.21
CA LYS A 209 5.94 -16.81 12.10
C LYS A 209 5.38 -17.33 13.42
N GLY A 210 4.22 -16.83 13.87
CA GLY A 210 3.55 -17.35 15.06
C GLY A 210 3.03 -18.79 14.95
N LEU A 211 3.10 -19.38 13.76
CA LEU A 211 2.76 -20.78 13.52
C LEU A 211 3.91 -21.75 13.83
N ILE A 212 5.14 -21.24 13.96
CA ILE A 212 6.39 -21.99 14.14
C ILE A 212 6.83 -21.86 15.59
#